data_AF-A0A0F2J958-F1
#
_entry.id   AF-A0A0F2J958-F1
#
_cell.length_a   1.000
_cell.length_b   1.000
_cell.length_c   1.000
_cell.angle_alpha   90.00
_cell.angle_beta   90.00
_cell.angle_gamma   90.00
#
_symmetry.space_group_name_H-M   'P 1'
#
loop_
_entity.id
_entity.type
_entity.pdbx_description
1 polymer ?
#
loop_
_entity_poly.entity_id
_entity_poly.type
_entity_poly.pdbx_seq_one_letter_code
_entity_poly.pdbx_strand_id
1 'polypeptide(L)' 'MVAVTTTPAWTPLFASASAVVTDIGGPLSHSSIVAREYGIPAVMATRSATRSIKTGQMVTVDGTKGTVTLDENS' A
#
# COMPACT_ATOMS: atom_id res chain seq x y z
N MET A 1 5.44 0.25 1.48
CA MET A 1 5.53 -1.22 1.30
C MET A 1 4.54 -1.62 0.22
N VAL A 2 4.99 -2.43 -0.74
CA VAL A 2 4.15 -2.97 -1.82
C VAL A 2 4.17 -4.50 -1.71
N ALA A 3 3.01 -5.14 -1.69
CA ALA A 3 2.91 -6.58 -1.53
C ALA A 3 1.66 -7.14 -2.22
N VAL A 4 1.62 -8.44 -2.53
CA VAL A 4 0.45 -9.03 -3.19
C VAL A 4 -0.75 -9.08 -2.24
N THR A 5 -0.53 -9.45 -0.98
CA THR A 5 -1.56 -9.55 0.06
C THR A 5 -0.98 -9.14 1.40
N THR A 6 -1.80 -8.69 2.33
CA THR A 6 -1.41 -8.37 3.71
C THR A 6 -1.81 -9.47 4.67
N THR A 7 -0.92 -9.80 5.62
CA THR A 7 -1.23 -10.70 6.73
C THR A 7 -1.16 -9.96 8.07
N PRO A 8 -1.91 -10.38 9.10
CA PRO A 8 -1.88 -9.72 10.42
C PRO A 8 -0.50 -9.70 11.09
N ALA A 9 0.41 -10.57 10.67
CA ALA A 9 1.80 -10.58 11.15
C ALA A 9 2.59 -9.32 10.75
N TRP A 10 2.08 -8.50 9.83
CA TRP A 10 2.77 -7.32 9.30
C TRP A 10 2.46 -6.03 10.04
N THR A 11 1.64 -6.09 11.09
CA THR A 11 1.34 -4.94 11.97
C THR A 11 2.60 -4.19 12.44
N PRO A 12 3.71 -4.84 12.85
CA PRO A 12 4.93 -4.11 13.21
C PRO A 12 5.62 -3.44 12.01
N LEU A 13 5.47 -4.01 10.81
CA LEU A 13 6.04 -3.43 9.59
C LEU A 13 5.28 -2.17 9.16
N PHE A 14 3.99 -2.06 9.50
CA PHE A 14 3.21 -0.84 9.26
C PHE A 14 3.75 0.35 10.03
N ALA A 15 4.24 0.15 11.27
CA ALA A 15 4.85 1.23 12.05
C ALA A 15 6.09 1.83 11.36
N SER A 16 6.80 1.04 10.56
CA SER A 16 7.98 1.49 9.79
C SER A 16 7.66 1.85 8.34
N ALA A 17 6.44 1.61 7.86
CA ALA A 17 6.07 1.81 6.47
C ALA A 17 5.41 3.18 6.27
N SER A 18 5.90 3.98 5.32
CA SER A 18 5.29 5.27 4.98
C SER A 18 3.95 5.15 4.25
N ALA A 19 3.70 4.02 3.60
CA ALA A 19 2.48 3.72 2.87
C ALA A 19 2.34 2.20 2.66
N VAL A 20 1.12 1.71 2.45
CA VAL A 20 0.84 0.30 2.17
C VAL A 20 0.10 0.17 0.84
N VAL A 21 0.62 -0.65 -0.07
CA VAL A 21 -0.02 -0.95 -1.35
C VAL A 21 -0.18 -2.45 -1.50
N THR A 22 -1.40 -2.91 -1.80
CA THR A 22 -1.66 -4.32 -2.10
C THR A 22 -2.37 -4.56 -3.42
N ASP A 23 -2.02 -5.67 -4.08
CA ASP A 23 -2.69 -6.10 -5.31
C ASP A 23 -4.04 -6.75 -5.02
N ILE A 24 -4.11 -7.49 -3.92
CA ILE A 24 -5.27 -8.26 -3.46
C ILE A 24 -5.71 -7.72 -2.08
N GLY A 25 -7.01 -7.81 -1.81
CA GLY A 25 -7.61 -7.36 -0.55
C GLY A 25 -8.58 -6.19 -0.78
N GLY A 26 -9.60 -6.08 0.06
CA GLY A 26 -10.60 -5.03 -0.07
C GLY A 26 -10.19 -3.74 0.68
N PRO A 27 -10.60 -2.56 0.21
CA PRO A 27 -10.38 -1.29 0.93
C PRO A 27 -11.09 -1.22 2.29
N LEU A 28 -11.99 -2.16 2.59
CA LEU A 28 -12.68 -2.30 3.88
C LEU A 28 -12.16 -3.50 4.72
N SER A 29 -11.09 -4.16 4.28
CA SER A 29 -10.51 -5.27 5.02
C SER A 29 -9.82 -4.78 6.31
N HIS A 30 -9.66 -5.70 7.29
CA HIS A 30 -9.00 -5.43 8.57
C HIS A 30 -7.65 -4.71 8.40
N SER A 31 -6.87 -5.09 7.38
CA SER A 31 -5.58 -4.48 7.06
C SER A 31 -5.68 -2.99 6.67
N SER A 32 -6.75 -2.58 6.00
CA SER A 32 -6.97 -1.17 5.64
C SER A 32 -7.36 -0.33 6.86
N ILE A 33 -8.16 -0.91 7.76
CA ILE A 33 -8.54 -0.26 9.03
C ILE A 33 -7.29 -0.04 9.88
N VAL A 34 -6.49 -1.10 10.08
CA VAL A 34 -5.24 -1.03 10.84
C VAL A 34 -4.30 0.03 10.26
N ALA A 35 -4.09 0.05 8.94
CA ALA A 35 -3.25 1.08 8.32
C ALA A 35 -3.75 2.52 8.58
N ARG A 36 -5.07 2.74 8.59
CA ARG A 36 -5.67 4.03 8.95
C ARG A 36 -5.45 4.38 10.42
N GLU A 37 -5.52 3.41 11.33
CA GLU A 37 -5.21 3.61 12.75
C GLU A 37 -3.75 4.05 12.98
N TYR A 38 -2.82 3.54 12.17
CA TYR A 38 -1.43 3.99 12.16
C TYR A 38 -1.20 5.33 11.45
N GLY A 39 -2.24 5.92 10.85
CA GLY A 39 -2.14 7.19 10.11
C GLY A 39 -1.38 7.08 8.78
N ILE A 40 -1.19 5.87 8.26
CA ILE A 40 -0.46 5.63 7.01
C ILE A 40 -1.44 5.43 5.84
N PRO A 41 -1.17 6.03 4.66
CA PRO A 41 -1.99 5.82 3.49
C PRO A 41 -1.93 4.37 3.02
N ALA A 42 -3.09 3.75 2.83
CA ALA A 42 -3.22 2.38 2.35
C ALA A 42 -4.10 2.31 1.10
N VAL A 43 -3.56 1.71 0.05
CA VAL A 43 -4.27 1.42 -1.20
C VAL A 43 -4.28 -0.08 -1.42
N MET A 44 -5.48 -0.66 -1.50
CA MET A 44 -5.67 -2.10 -1.69
C MET A 44 -6.42 -2.35 -3.00
N ALA A 45 -6.39 -3.59 -3.48
CA ALA A 45 -7.00 -3.99 -4.76
C ALA A 45 -6.43 -3.29 -6.01
N THR A 46 -5.14 -2.94 -6.00
CA THR A 46 -4.50 -2.31 -7.18
C THR A 46 -4.36 -3.26 -8.38
N ARG A 47 -4.54 -4.57 -8.17
CA ARG A 47 -4.43 -5.68 -9.15
C ARG A 47 -3.05 -5.88 -9.78
N SER A 48 -2.29 -4.81 -9.98
CA SER A 48 -1.01 -4.84 -10.71
C SER A 48 0.09 -4.00 -10.09
N ALA A 49 -0.09 -3.42 -8.88
CA ALA A 49 0.95 -2.57 -8.30
C ALA A 49 2.27 -3.31 -8.06
N THR A 50 2.25 -4.58 -7.65
CA THR A 50 3.50 -5.36 -7.48
C THR A 50 4.23 -5.62 -8.80
N ARG A 51 3.52 -5.58 -9.94
CA ARG A 51 4.12 -5.71 -11.27
C ARG A 51 4.60 -4.37 -11.83
N SER A 52 3.88 -3.30 -11.51
CA SER A 52 4.18 -1.95 -12.00
C SER A 52 5.25 -1.23 -11.18
N ILE A 53 5.29 -1.45 -9.86
CA ILE A 53 6.22 -0.79 -8.93
C ILE A 53 7.42 -1.70 -8.69
N LYS A 54 8.62 -1.20 -8.98
CA LYS A 54 9.87 -1.89 -8.68
C LYS A 54 10.49 -1.39 -7.37
N THR A 55 11.26 -2.25 -6.71
CA THR A 55 12.04 -1.86 -5.52
C THR A 55 12.96 -0.69 -5.86
N GLY A 56 12.95 0.35 -5.01
CA GLY A 56 13.72 1.58 -5.22
C GLY A 56 13.01 2.64 -6.08
N GLN A 57 11.84 2.33 -6.65
CA GLN A 57 11.04 3.29 -7.40
C GLN A 57 10.24 4.19 -6.45
N MET A 58 10.24 5.49 -6.75
CA MET A 58 9.43 6.46 -6.03
C MET A 58 7.99 6.39 -6.53
N VAL A 59 7.04 6.36 -5.60
CA VAL A 59 5.61 6.30 -5.90
C VAL A 59 4.85 7.21 -4.97
N THR A 60 3.83 7.87 -5.51
CA THR A 60 2.88 8.67 -4.73
C THR A 60 1.65 7.82 -4.45
N VAL A 61 1.32 7.67 -3.16
CA VAL A 61 0.17 6.86 -2.70
C VAL A 61 -0.90 7.80 -2.12
N ASP A 62 -2.07 7.81 -2.73
CA ASP A 62 -3.26 8.53 -2.24
C ASP A 62 -4.24 7.53 -1.63
N GLY A 63 -4.22 7.41 -0.31
CA GLY A 63 -5.13 6.53 0.45
C GLY A 63 -6.58 7.02 0.49
N THR A 64 -6.86 8.27 0.13
CA THR A 64 -8.21 8.83 0.08
C THR A 64 -8.90 8.47 -1.24
N LYS A 65 -8.17 8.59 -2.36
CA LYS A 65 -8.66 8.21 -3.69
C LYS A 65 -8.46 6.74 -4.02
N GLY A 66 -7.62 6.04 -3.27
CA GLY A 66 -7.27 4.65 -3.55
C GLY A 66 -6.38 4.51 -4.79
N THR A 67 -5.52 5.50 -5.05
CA THR A 67 -4.70 5.56 -6.27
C THR A 67 -3.21 5.57 -5.94
N VAL A 68 -2.42 4.88 -6.77
CA VAL A 68 -0.95 4.91 -6.71
C VAL A 68 -0.42 5.41 -8.04
N THR A 69 0.43 6.42 -8.00
CA THR A 69 1.05 7.02 -9.18
C THR A 69 2.55 6.76 -9.12
N LEU A 70 3.12 6.26 -10.22
CA LEU A 70 4.56 6.10 -10.34
C LEU A 70 5.18 7.49 -10.55
N ASP A 71 6.19 7.83 -9.76
CA ASP A 71 6.97 9.03 -10.01
C ASP A 71 8.05 8.66 -11.04
N GLU A 72 7.78 8.98 -12.31
CA GLU A 72 8.72 8.79 -13.41
C GLU A 72 9.77 9.90 -13.37
N ASN A 73 10.61 9.90 -12.35
CA ASN A 73 11.80 10.74 -12.38
C ASN A 73 12.76 10.16 -13.42
N SER A 74 12.97 10.93 -14.50
CA SER A 74 13.77 10.65 -15.69
C SER A 74 15.24 10.33 -15.41
#